data_AF-A0A7C1CB60-F1
#
_entry.id   AF-A0A7C1CB60-F1
#
_cell.length_a   1.000
_cell.length_b   1.000
_cell.length_c   1.000
_cell.angle_alpha   90.00
_cell.angle_beta   90.00
_cell.angle_gamma   90.00
#
_symmetry.space_group_name_H-M   'P 1'
#
loop_
_entity.id
_entity.type
_entity.pdbx_description
1 polymer ?
#
loop_
_entity_poly.entity_id
_entity_poly.type
_entity_poly.pdbx_seq_one_letter_code
_entity_poly.pdbx_strand_id
1 'polypeptide(L)'
;MVCRATGASWSYEYIKRHSIVAEVSGIELSVRCRMPERELLIALKIHSGRRADLRDVVVLVEGADVEEIVRHLRRGDLEKLRTQVNSMLKMLGDPRLADSLKSMFTIRQDVTGEIERARRTLENILEAV
;
A
#
# COMPACT_ATOMS: atom_id res chain seq x y z
N MET A 1 -0.07 -15.14 5.38
CA MET A 1 0.11 -14.59 4.03
C MET A 1 1.59 -14.56 3.67
N VAL A 2 1.96 -14.89 2.43
CA VAL A 2 3.36 -14.96 1.97
C VAL A 2 3.48 -14.19 0.66
N CYS A 3 4.54 -13.38 0.52
CA CYS A 3 4.93 -12.75 -0.73
C CYS A 3 6.22 -13.40 -1.27
N ARG A 4 6.11 -14.17 -2.35
CA ARG A 4 7.27 -14.85 -2.96
C ARG A 4 8.28 -13.88 -3.58
N ALA A 5 7.83 -12.73 -4.08
CA ALA A 5 8.69 -11.75 -4.74
C ALA A 5 9.79 -11.20 -3.80
N THR A 6 9.48 -11.08 -2.51
CA THR A 6 10.39 -10.54 -1.48
C THR A 6 10.70 -11.55 -0.38
N GLY A 7 10.14 -12.76 -0.43
CA GLY A 7 10.24 -13.74 0.66
C GLY A 7 9.53 -13.33 1.96
N ALA A 8 8.80 -12.22 1.96
CA ALA A 8 8.11 -11.72 3.14
C ALA A 8 6.96 -12.63 3.56
N SER A 9 6.74 -12.76 4.86
CA SER A 9 5.64 -13.55 5.41
C SER A 9 5.05 -12.95 6.68
N TRP A 10 3.75 -13.14 6.84
CA TRP A 10 2.97 -12.75 8.00
C TRP A 10 2.10 -13.93 8.42
N SER A 11 2.22 -14.33 9.69
CA SER A 11 1.34 -15.35 10.25
C SER A 11 -0.08 -14.82 10.37
N TYR A 12 -1.05 -15.73 10.49
CA TYR A 12 -2.42 -15.35 10.81
C TYR A 12 -2.50 -14.52 12.10
N GLU A 13 -1.81 -14.95 13.16
CA GLU A 13 -1.77 -14.24 14.43
C GLU A 13 -1.18 -12.83 14.33
N TYR A 14 -0.17 -12.63 13.47
CA TYR A 14 0.37 -11.30 13.22
C TYR A 14 -0.69 -10.41 12.56
N ILE A 15 -1.31 -10.88 11.47
CA ILE A 15 -2.34 -10.10 10.77
C ILE A 15 -3.50 -9.78 11.72
N LYS A 16 -3.96 -10.76 12.50
CA LYS A 16 -5.06 -10.59 13.47
C LYS A 16 -4.73 -9.56 14.55
N ARG A 17 -3.48 -9.53 15.05
CA ARG A 17 -2.99 -8.54 16.02
C ARG A 17 -2.95 -7.13 15.42
N HIS A 18 -2.56 -7.03 14.17
CA HIS A 18 -2.45 -5.79 13.39
C HIS A 18 -3.70 -5.55 12.54
N SER A 19 -4.86 -5.82 13.14
CA SER A 19 -6.17 -5.61 12.51
C SER A 19 -7.08 -4.84 13.44
N ILE A 20 -7.84 -3.93 12.85
CA ILE A 20 -8.86 -3.12 13.51
C ILE A 20 -10.26 -3.63 13.17
N VAL A 21 -11.23 -3.32 14.03
CA VAL A 21 -12.64 -3.51 13.68
C VAL A 21 -13.12 -2.24 13.01
N ALA A 22 -13.56 -2.36 11.76
CA ALA A 22 -14.06 -1.24 10.97
C ALA A 22 -15.46 -1.55 10.44
N GLU A 23 -16.21 -0.50 10.15
CA GLU A 23 -17.46 -0.59 9.40
C GLU A 23 -17.16 -0.33 7.93
N VAL A 24 -17.46 -1.32 7.09
CA VAL A 24 -17.29 -1.22 5.64
C VAL A 24 -18.67 -1.01 5.04
N SER A 25 -18.86 0.15 4.41
CA SER A 25 -20.10 0.49 3.71
C SER A 25 -20.12 -0.14 2.32
N GLY A 26 -21.16 -0.89 2.02
CA GLY A 26 -21.54 -1.28 0.67
C GLY A 26 -22.55 -0.29 0.07
N ILE A 27 -23.17 -0.68 -1.05
CA ILE A 27 -24.16 0.17 -1.74
C ILE A 27 -25.45 0.31 -0.91
N GLU A 28 -25.89 -0.77 -0.26
CA GLU A 28 -27.14 -0.81 0.51
C GLU A 28 -26.94 -1.24 1.97
N LEU A 29 -25.89 -2.01 2.25
CA LEU A 29 -25.62 -2.59 3.57
C LEU A 29 -24.21 -2.22 4.02
N SER A 30 -24.05 -1.96 5.31
CA SER A 30 -22.73 -1.91 5.95
C SER A 30 -22.46 -3.21 6.70
N VAL A 31 -21.18 -3.58 6.80
CA VAL A 31 -20.74 -4.72 7.61
C VAL A 31 -19.66 -4.27 8.57
N ARG A 32 -19.79 -4.70 9.83
CA ARG A 32 -18.74 -4.55 10.82
C ARG A 32 -17.84 -5.78 10.78
N CYS A 33 -16.59 -5.60 10.36
CA CYS A 33 -15.65 -6.71 10.23
C CYS A 33 -14.26 -6.33 10.76
N ARG A 34 -13.43 -7.34 10.96
CA ARG A 34 -12.02 -7.15 11.31
C ARG A 34 -11.20 -7.13 10.01
N MET A 35 -10.42 -6.08 9.83
CA MET A 35 -9.54 -5.91 8.68
C MET A 35 -8.15 -5.43 9.12
N PRO A 36 -7.08 -5.76 8.38
CA PRO A 36 -5.74 -5.27 8.69
C PRO A 36 -5.72 -3.75 8.78
N GLU A 37 -4.90 -3.21 9.68
CA GLU A 37 -4.66 -1.78 9.75
C GLU A 37 -4.07 -1.26 8.43
N ARG A 38 -4.31 0.01 8.13
CA ARG A 38 -3.97 0.64 6.84
C ARG A 38 -2.47 0.49 6.53
N GLU A 39 -1.63 0.68 7.54
CA GLU A 39 -0.18 0.61 7.45
C GLU A 39 0.28 -0.82 7.09
N LEU A 40 -0.37 -1.84 7.69
CA LEU A 40 -0.15 -3.23 7.28
C LEU A 40 -0.60 -3.45 5.83
N LEU A 41 -1.80 -3.01 5.43
CA LEU A 41 -2.27 -3.14 4.04
C LEU A 41 -1.28 -2.54 3.03
N ILE A 42 -0.76 -1.34 3.31
CA ILE A 42 0.26 -0.68 2.47
C ILE A 42 1.51 -1.55 2.38
N ALA A 43 2.02 -2.07 3.50
CA ALA A 43 3.19 -2.95 3.48
C ALA A 43 2.94 -4.21 2.62
N LEU A 44 1.78 -4.85 2.75
CA LEU A 44 1.41 -6.01 1.93
C LEU A 44 1.42 -5.68 0.43
N LYS A 45 0.91 -4.49 0.08
CA LYS A 45 0.85 -3.99 -1.30
C LYS A 45 2.23 -3.67 -1.87
N ILE A 46 3.11 -3.05 -1.08
CA ILE A 46 4.48 -2.74 -1.49
C ILE A 46 5.28 -4.02 -1.74
N HIS A 47 5.20 -5.02 -0.86
CA HIS A 47 5.87 -6.30 -1.10
C HIS A 47 5.41 -6.99 -2.40
N SER A 48 4.14 -6.82 -2.78
CA SER A 48 3.59 -7.34 -4.04
C SER A 48 4.02 -6.52 -5.27
N GLY A 49 4.00 -5.19 -5.17
CA GLY A 49 4.60 -4.25 -6.13
C GLY A 49 3.97 -4.20 -7.54
N ARG A 50 2.80 -4.83 -7.76
CA ARG A 50 2.14 -4.81 -9.09
C ARG A 50 1.49 -3.46 -9.35
N ARG A 51 1.19 -3.15 -10.62
CA ARG A 51 0.52 -1.89 -11.01
C ARG A 51 -0.82 -1.66 -10.30
N ALA A 52 -1.60 -2.71 -10.08
CA ALA A 52 -2.82 -2.60 -9.30
C ALA A 52 -2.52 -2.24 -7.83
N ASP A 53 -1.51 -2.88 -7.23
CA ASP A 53 -1.13 -2.62 -5.85
C ASP A 53 -0.52 -1.22 -5.66
N LEU A 54 0.19 -0.67 -6.66
CA LEU A 54 0.63 0.72 -6.66
C LEU A 54 -0.55 1.70 -6.58
N ARG A 55 -1.61 1.46 -7.35
CA ARG A 55 -2.80 2.31 -7.32
C ARG A 55 -3.47 2.27 -5.95
N ASP A 56 -3.53 1.10 -5.32
CA ASP A 56 -4.03 0.96 -3.96
C ASP A 56 -3.14 1.73 -2.97
N VAL A 57 -1.81 1.64 -3.09
CA VAL A 57 -0.88 2.43 -2.25
C VAL A 57 -1.13 3.91 -2.41
N VAL A 58 -1.31 4.43 -3.63
CA VAL A 58 -1.59 5.87 -3.86
C VAL A 58 -2.82 6.34 -3.09
N VAL A 59 -3.87 5.52 -3.01
CA VAL A 59 -5.09 5.87 -2.26
C VAL A 59 -4.91 5.66 -0.75
N LEU A 60 -4.16 4.64 -0.34
CA LEU A 60 -4.03 4.26 1.07
C LEU A 60 -3.04 5.12 1.85
N VAL A 61 -2.03 5.72 1.21
CA VAL A 61 -0.96 6.47 1.94
C VAL A 61 -1.46 7.74 2.63
N GLU A 62 -2.65 8.23 2.28
CA GLU A 62 -3.19 9.43 2.92
C GLU A 62 -3.43 9.22 4.42
N GLY A 63 -2.75 10.04 5.22
CA GLY A 63 -2.79 9.99 6.67
C GLY A 63 -2.14 8.75 7.29
N ALA A 64 -1.43 7.93 6.50
CA ALA A 64 -0.76 6.73 6.98
C ALA A 64 0.54 7.05 7.75
N ASP A 65 0.83 6.26 8.77
CA ASP A 65 2.05 6.37 9.56
C ASP A 65 3.21 5.62 8.86
N VAL A 66 4.22 6.36 8.41
CA VAL A 66 5.37 5.83 7.69
C VAL A 66 6.22 4.91 8.57
N GLU A 67 6.40 5.22 9.85
CA GLU A 67 7.20 4.41 10.77
C GLU A 67 6.55 3.03 10.97
N GLU A 68 5.23 3.02 11.10
CA GLU A 68 4.43 1.80 11.20
C GLU A 68 4.44 0.97 9.91
N ILE A 69 4.36 1.62 8.74
CA ILE A 69 4.54 0.94 7.44
C ILE A 69 5.91 0.25 7.40
N VAL A 70 6.99 0.98 7.73
CA VAL A 70 8.36 0.45 7.74
C VAL A 70 8.49 -0.74 8.69
N ARG A 71 7.85 -0.68 9.87
CA ARG A 71 7.82 -1.80 10.82
C ARG A 71 7.21 -3.06 10.21
N HIS A 72 6.13 -2.94 9.43
CA HIS A 72 5.52 -4.08 8.75
C HIS A 72 6.33 -4.57 7.54
N LEU A 73 7.07 -3.67 6.88
CA LEU A 73 7.91 -3.95 5.71
C LEU A 73 9.21 -4.69 6.03
N ARG A 74 9.74 -4.56 7.26
CA ARG A 74 10.97 -5.24 7.72
C ARG A 74 10.77 -6.75 7.93
N ARG A 75 10.25 -7.44 6.92
CA ARG A 75 9.99 -8.88 6.87
C ARG A 75 10.40 -9.41 5.50
N GLY A 76 11.13 -10.53 5.49
CA GLY A 76 11.67 -11.10 4.25
C GLY A 76 13.01 -10.48 3.84
N ASP A 77 13.26 -10.47 2.54
CA ASP A 77 14.50 -10.01 1.92
C ASP A 77 14.44 -8.51 1.62
N LEU A 78 15.27 -7.73 2.32
CA LEU A 78 15.29 -6.27 2.24
C LEU A 78 15.82 -5.75 0.89
N GLU A 79 16.74 -6.46 0.25
CA GLU A 79 17.26 -6.06 -1.07
C GLU A 79 16.18 -6.21 -2.16
N LYS A 80 15.41 -7.30 -2.09
CA LYS A 80 14.24 -7.48 -2.97
C LYS A 80 13.14 -6.47 -2.67
N LEU A 81 12.95 -6.10 -1.40
CA LEU A 81 12.04 -5.03 -1.04
C LEU A 81 12.47 -3.68 -1.62
N ARG A 82 13.74 -3.28 -1.46
CA ARG A 82 14.30 -2.06 -2.09
C ARG A 82 14.09 -2.07 -3.60
N THR A 83 14.30 -3.21 -4.26
CA THR A 83 14.05 -3.37 -5.70
C THR A 83 12.57 -3.14 -6.04
N GLN A 84 11.65 -3.66 -5.24
CA GLN A 84 10.20 -3.45 -5.41
C GLN A 84 9.82 -1.97 -5.23
N VAL A 85 10.30 -1.32 -4.18
CA VAL A 85 10.03 0.11 -3.93
C VAL A 85 10.55 0.96 -5.09
N ASN A 86 11.78 0.71 -5.58
CA ASN A 86 12.33 1.39 -6.75
C ASN A 86 11.51 1.16 -8.03
N SER A 87 11.00 -0.06 -8.24
CA SER A 87 10.10 -0.35 -9.36
C SER A 87 8.80 0.46 -9.27
N MET A 88 8.21 0.53 -8.07
CA MET A 88 7.01 1.32 -7.82
C MET A 88 7.23 2.82 -8.02
N LEU A 89 8.37 3.37 -7.58
CA LEU A 89 8.76 4.76 -7.83
C LEU A 89 8.85 5.07 -9.34
N LYS A 90 9.44 4.17 -10.14
CA LYS A 90 9.45 4.31 -11.61
C LYS A 90 8.04 4.32 -12.19
N MET A 91 7.16 3.46 -11.69
CA MET A 91 5.78 3.36 -12.15
C MET A 91 4.93 4.59 -11.79
N LEU A 92 5.25 5.32 -10.71
CA LEU A 92 4.63 6.62 -10.39
C LEU A 92 4.90 7.69 -11.46
N GLY A 93 5.96 7.52 -12.26
CA GLY A 93 6.27 8.40 -13.39
C GLY A 93 5.49 8.10 -14.67
N ASP A 94 4.67 7.04 -14.73
CA ASP A 94 3.88 6.74 -15.93
C ASP A 94 2.75 7.78 -16.09
N PRO A 95 2.71 8.57 -17.18
CA PRO A 95 1.70 9.60 -17.38
C PRO A 95 0.27 9.04 -17.42
N ARG A 96 0.10 7.76 -17.72
CA ARG A 96 -1.21 7.08 -17.73
C ARG A 96 -1.69 6.66 -16.34
N LEU A 97 -0.90 6.86 -15.29
CA LEU A 97 -1.28 6.49 -13.92
C LEU A 97 -2.49 7.29 -13.44
N ALA A 98 -2.52 8.59 -13.68
CA ALA A 98 -3.60 9.47 -13.25
C ALA A 98 -4.96 9.03 -13.82
N ASP A 99 -5.02 8.79 -15.14
CA ASP A 99 -6.25 8.30 -15.80
C ASP A 99 -6.65 6.92 -15.28
N SER A 100 -5.67 6.04 -15.03
CA SER A 100 -5.91 4.72 -14.48
C SER A 100 -6.48 4.77 -13.05
N LEU A 101 -6.03 5.71 -12.21
CA LEU A 101 -6.57 5.93 -10.87
C LEU A 101 -8.01 6.45 -10.93
N LYS A 102 -8.23 7.49 -11.75
CA LYS A 102 -9.56 8.09 -11.94
C LYS A 102 -10.59 7.06 -12.41
N SER A 103 -10.22 6.23 -13.38
CA SER A 103 -11.09 5.17 -13.92
C SER A 103 -11.38 4.09 -12.87
N MET A 104 -10.38 3.62 -12.13
CA MET A 104 -10.56 2.51 -11.18
C MET A 104 -11.37 2.90 -9.95
N PHE A 105 -11.16 4.11 -9.42
CA PHE A 105 -11.78 4.57 -8.18
C PHE A 105 -12.92 5.57 -8.41
N THR A 106 -13.32 5.80 -9.66
CA THR A 106 -14.36 6.77 -10.05
C THR A 106 -14.07 8.18 -9.51
N ILE A 107 -12.79 8.57 -9.49
CA ILE A 107 -12.36 9.88 -8.98
C ILE A 107 -12.56 10.93 -10.07
N ARG A 108 -13.31 12.00 -9.74
CA ARG A 108 -13.58 13.11 -10.67
C ARG A 108 -12.61 14.29 -10.53
N GLN A 109 -11.92 14.38 -9.41
CA GLN A 109 -10.96 15.45 -9.11
C GLN A 109 -9.55 15.14 -9.64
N ASP A 110 -8.67 16.14 -9.55
CA ASP A 110 -7.24 15.93 -9.82
C ASP A 110 -6.63 14.96 -8.79
N VAL A 111 -5.72 14.10 -9.25
CA VAL A 111 -5.06 13.06 -8.42
C VAL A 111 -3.56 13.28 -8.26
N THR A 112 -3.06 14.43 -8.73
CA THR A 112 -1.61 14.71 -8.75
C THR A 112 -1.05 14.81 -7.33
N GLY A 113 -1.82 15.36 -6.40
CA GLY A 113 -1.44 15.46 -4.99
C GLY A 113 -1.27 14.09 -4.33
N GLU A 114 -2.15 13.15 -4.62
CA GLU A 114 -2.15 11.77 -4.11
C GLU A 114 -0.92 11.02 -4.64
N ILE A 115 -0.64 11.15 -5.95
CA ILE A 115 0.54 10.56 -6.58
C ILE A 115 1.82 11.09 -5.93
N GLU A 116 1.89 12.41 -5.67
CA GLU A 116 3.07 13.02 -5.06
C GLU A 116 3.23 12.64 -3.57
N ARG A 117 2.12 12.51 -2.83
CA ARG A 117 2.15 11.95 -1.47
C ARG A 117 2.68 10.52 -1.47
N ALA A 118 2.24 9.69 -2.41
CA ALA A 118 2.73 8.32 -2.56
C ALA A 118 4.21 8.26 -2.91
N ARG A 119 4.68 9.14 -3.80
CA ARG A 119 6.11 9.27 -4.14
C ARG A 119 6.95 9.54 -2.91
N ARG A 120 6.64 10.61 -2.17
CA ARG A 120 7.37 10.97 -0.94
C ARG A 120 7.32 9.87 0.11
N THR A 121 6.19 9.18 0.26
CA THR A 121 6.06 8.05 1.18
C THR A 121 6.99 6.90 0.79
N LEU A 122 7.04 6.54 -0.49
CA LEU A 122 7.94 5.48 -0.99
C LEU A 122 9.42 5.88 -0.89
N GLU A 123 9.76 7.16 -1.08
CA GLU A 123 11.11 7.70 -0.88
C GLU A 123 11.53 7.59 0.60
N ASN A 124 10.69 8.05 1.53
CA ASN A 124 10.93 7.92 2.97
C ASN A 124 11.08 6.45 3.41
N ILE A 125 10.27 5.55 2.83
CA ILE A 125 10.40 4.11 3.08
C ILE A 125 11.75 3.61 2.59
N LEU A 126 12.19 3.99 1.39
CA LEU A 126 13.45 3.54 0.80
C LEU A 126 14.67 3.97 1.61
N GLU A 127 14.62 5.14 2.25
CA GLU A 127 15.65 5.63 3.17
C GLU A 127 15.67 4.87 4.50
N ALA A 128 14.52 4.34 4.94
CA ALA A 128 14.35 3.71 6.25
C ALA A 128 14.47 2.17 6.26
N VAL A 129 14.39 1.52 5.09
CA VAL A 129 14.66 0.08 4.92
C VAL A 129 16.07 -0.16 4.41
#